data_AF-A0A845LFD5-F1
#
_entry.id   AF-A0A845LFD5-F1
#
_cell.length_a   1.000
_cell.length_b   1.000
_cell.length_c   1.000
_cell.angle_alpha   90.00
_cell.angle_beta   90.00
_cell.angle_gamma   90.00
#
_symmetry.space_group_name_H-M   'P 1'
#
loop_
_entity.id
_entity.type
_entity.pdbx_description
1 polymer ?
#
loop_
_entity_poly.entity_id
_entity_poly.type
_entity_poly.pdbx_seq_one_letter_code
_entity_poly.pdbx_strand_id
1 'polypeptide(L)' 'MPYSHRFLQYGSSEAYYKQKFLEHAALSEHYARQKMAYAANAQAYYRFAALEYFHKSRALYYKGFFMADTTIETT' A
#
# COMPACT_ATOMS: atom_id res chain seq x y z
N MET A 1 -31.67 -18.10 -13.86
CA MET A 1 -31.05 -17.16 -12.87
C MET A 1 -29.54 -17.13 -13.11
N PRO A 2 -28.92 -16.11 -13.72
CA PRO A 2 -27.46 -16.08 -13.86
C PRO A 2 -26.85 -15.21 -12.74
N TYR A 3 -26.48 -15.84 -11.64
CA TYR A 3 -25.59 -15.29 -10.61
C TYR A 3 -24.15 -15.70 -10.99
N SER A 4 -23.48 -14.97 -11.88
CA SER A 4 -22.08 -15.28 -12.22
C SER A 4 -21.20 -14.08 -12.55
N HIS A 5 -21.69 -12.85 -12.41
CA HIS A 5 -20.90 -11.65 -12.76
C HIS A 5 -20.13 -11.01 -11.59
N ARG A 6 -20.35 -11.42 -10.33
CA ARG A 6 -19.69 -10.77 -9.17
C ARG A 6 -18.29 -11.30 -8.83
N PHE A 7 -17.95 -12.53 -9.19
CA PHE A 7 -16.69 -13.16 -8.77
C PHE A 7 -15.48 -12.77 -9.64
N LEU A 8 -15.70 -12.45 -10.92
CA LEU A 8 -14.62 -12.03 -11.83
C LEU A 8 -14.11 -10.61 -11.56
N GLN A 9 -14.96 -9.74 -11.00
CA GLN A 9 -14.61 -8.34 -10.74
C GLN A 9 -13.84 -8.15 -9.43
N TYR A 10 -13.99 -9.08 -8.46
CA TYR A 10 -13.26 -9.04 -7.19
C TYR A 10 -11.81 -9.54 -7.32
N GLY A 11 -11.56 -10.56 -8.14
CA GLY A 11 -10.19 -11.06 -8.34
C GLY A 11 -9.26 -10.05 -9.03
N SER A 12 -9.79 -9.25 -9.95
CA SER A 12 -9.03 -8.18 -10.63
C SER A 12 -8.81 -6.96 -9.74
N SER A 13 -9.77 -6.61 -8.88
CA SER A 13 -9.63 -5.49 -7.94
C SER A 13 -8.68 -5.84 -6.79
N GLU A 14 -8.74 -7.06 -6.24
CA GLU A 14 -7.83 -7.50 -5.18
C GLU A 14 -6.38 -7.58 -5.67
N ALA A 15 -6.14 -8.17 -6.85
CA ALA A 15 -4.81 -8.21 -7.46
C ALA A 15 -4.26 -6.80 -7.70
N TYR A 16 -5.09 -5.87 -8.15
CA TYR A 16 -4.75 -4.46 -8.30
C TYR A 16 -4.33 -3.82 -6.96
N TYR A 17 -5.11 -4.01 -5.89
CA TYR A 17 -4.79 -3.43 -4.58
C TYR A 17 -3.53 -4.03 -3.96
N LYS A 18 -3.29 -5.34 -4.13
CA LYS A 18 -2.05 -6.01 -3.74
C LYS A 18 -0.85 -5.43 -4.50
N GLN A 19 -0.97 -5.26 -5.81
CA GLN A 19 0.07 -4.65 -6.63
C GLN A 19 0.38 -3.21 -6.17
N LYS A 20 -0.65 -2.40 -5.90
CA LYS A 20 -0.48 -1.03 -5.42
C LYS A 20 0.11 -0.94 -4.02
N PHE A 21 -0.24 -1.87 -3.13
CA PHE A 21 0.42 -2.00 -1.84
C PHE A 21 1.92 -2.25 -2.02
N LEU A 22 2.31 -3.24 -2.84
CA LEU A 22 3.72 -3.57 -3.07
C LEU A 22 4.49 -2.40 -3.69
N GLU A 23 3.91 -1.71 -4.67
CA GLU A 23 4.50 -0.53 -5.31
C GLU A 23 4.81 0.56 -4.27
N HIS A 24 3.84 0.91 -3.44
CA HIS A 24 4.02 1.96 -2.44
C HIS A 24 4.88 1.53 -1.25
N ALA A 25 4.84 0.26 -0.85
CA ALA A 25 5.75 -0.27 0.17
C ALA A 25 7.21 -0.17 -0.28
N ALA A 26 7.51 -0.60 -1.51
CA ALA A 26 8.85 -0.50 -2.09
C ALA A 26 9.33 0.95 -2.22
N LEU A 27 8.45 1.87 -2.65
CA LEU A 27 8.78 3.30 -2.72
C LEU A 27 9.04 3.90 -1.33
N SER A 28 8.24 3.53 -0.32
CA SER A 28 8.47 3.98 1.06
C SER A 28 9.86 3.58 1.56
N GLU A 29 10.26 2.33 1.37
CA GLU A 29 11.60 1.85 1.72
C GLU A 29 12.71 2.54 0.92
N HIS A 30 12.49 2.77 -0.38
CA HIS A 30 13.45 3.48 -1.23
C HIS A 30 13.69 4.90 -0.70
N TYR A 31 12.64 5.65 -0.35
CA TYR A 31 12.79 6.99 0.21
C TYR A 31 13.32 6.98 1.64
N ALA A 32 13.06 5.94 2.44
CA ALA A 32 13.71 5.78 3.73
C ALA A 32 15.24 5.65 3.57
N ARG A 33 15.71 4.87 2.58
CA ARG A 33 17.14 4.78 2.25
C ARG A 33 17.71 6.12 1.77
N GLN A 34 17.01 6.84 0.89
CA GLN A 34 17.44 8.17 0.46
C GLN A 34 17.50 9.17 1.63
N LYS A 35 16.46 9.20 2.47
CA LYS A 35 16.43 10.03 3.69
C LYS A 35 17.68 9.79 4.55
N MET A 36 18.05 8.54 4.78
CA MET A 36 19.25 8.20 5.56
C MET A 36 20.55 8.57 4.83
N ALA A 37 20.63 8.35 3.50
CA ALA A 37 21.80 8.74 2.71
C ALA A 37 22.05 10.26 2.71
N TYR A 38 20.98 11.06 2.81
CA TYR A 38 21.03 12.52 2.84
C TYR A 38 20.83 13.09 4.26
N ALA A 39 21.11 12.32 5.32
CA ALA A 39 20.91 12.76 6.70
C ALA A 39 21.64 14.06 7.07
N ALA A 40 22.78 14.35 6.43
CA ALA A 40 23.54 15.57 6.64
C ALA A 40 22.98 16.80 5.88
N ASN A 41 22.06 16.61 4.93
CA ASN A 41 21.44 17.69 4.17
C ASN A 41 19.96 17.82 4.58
N ALA A 42 19.66 18.82 5.42
CA ALA A 42 18.32 19.04 5.96
C ALA A 42 17.23 19.15 4.87
N GLN A 43 17.49 19.88 3.79
CA GLN A 43 16.50 20.07 2.72
C GLN A 43 16.17 18.75 2.02
N ALA A 44 17.20 17.98 1.65
CA ALA A 44 17.04 16.68 1.00
C ALA A 44 16.40 15.67 1.96
N TYR A 45 16.84 15.64 3.23
CA TYR A 45 16.27 14.80 4.28
C TYR A 45 14.76 14.98 4.41
N TYR A 46 14.30 16.22 4.59
CA TYR A 46 12.86 16.50 4.78
C TYR A 46 12.04 16.22 3.52
N ARG A 47 12.62 16.46 2.33
CA ARG A 47 11.99 16.07 1.07
C ARG A 47 11.74 14.55 1.02
N PHE A 48 12.74 13.74 1.35
CA PHE A 48 12.59 12.28 1.34
C PHE A 48 11.73 11.76 2.48
N ALA A 49 11.75 12.40 3.65
CA ALA A 49 10.85 12.07 4.75
C ALA A 49 9.37 12.27 4.37
N ALA A 50 9.05 13.35 3.66
CA ALA A 50 7.69 13.60 3.17
C ALA A 50 7.24 12.53 2.16
N LEU A 51 8.13 12.13 1.25
CA LEU A 51 7.86 11.08 0.26
C LEU A 51 7.70 9.70 0.92
N GLU A 52 8.56 9.35 1.87
CA GLU A 52 8.45 8.12 2.67
C GLU A 52 7.09 8.06 3.37
N TYR A 53 6.69 9.13 4.04
CA TYR A 53 5.40 9.21 4.74
C TYR A 53 4.21 9.07 3.80
N PHE A 54 4.23 9.77 2.66
CA PHE A 54 3.19 9.67 1.65
C PHE A 54 3.01 8.23 1.16
N HIS A 55 4.10 7.57 0.76
CA HIS A 55 4.04 6.20 0.26
C HIS A 55 3.67 5.18 1.34
N LYS A 56 4.14 5.38 2.57
CA LYS A 56 3.72 4.57 3.73
C LYS A 56 2.21 4.65 3.96
N SER A 57 1.64 5.87 3.92
CA SER A 57 0.20 6.07 4.08
C SER A 57 -0.61 5.40 2.96
N ARG A 58 -0.14 5.48 1.71
CA ARG A 58 -0.79 4.82 0.56
C ARG A 58 -0.71 3.31 0.63
N ALA A 59 0.42 2.75 1.06
CA ALA A 59 0.54 1.31 1.28
C ALA A 59 -0.49 0.83 2.33
N LEU A 60 -0.61 1.53 3.47
CA LEU A 60 -1.61 1.19 4.48
C LEU A 60 -3.05 1.30 3.96
N TYR A 61 -3.34 2.33 3.16
CA TYR A 61 -4.65 2.47 2.52
C TYR A 61 -5.00 1.26 1.65
N TYR A 62 -4.12 0.85 0.73
CA TYR A 62 -4.38 -0.30 -0.15
C TYR A 62 -4.42 -1.63 0.59
N LYS A 63 -3.61 -1.78 1.65
CA LYS A 63 -3.62 -2.96 2.52
C LYS A 63 -5.01 -3.24 3.12
N GLY A 64 -5.76 -2.20 3.44
CA GLY A 64 -7.13 -2.34 3.97
C GLY A 64 -8.12 -3.02 3.02
N PHE A 65 -7.88 -3.00 1.70
CA PHE A 65 -8.83 -3.53 0.71
C PHE A 65 -8.66 -5.03 0.42
N PHE A 66 -7.60 -5.67 0.89
CA PHE A 66 -7.36 -7.11 0.70
C PHE A 66 -7.05 -7.86 2.00
N MET A 67 -7.07 -7.18 3.15
CA MET A 67 -6.91 -7.80 4.47
C MET A 67 -8.22 -7.92 5.25
N ALA A 68 -9.37 -7.72 4.60
CA ALA A 68 -10.66 -7.93 5.24
C ALA A 68 -10.98 -9.43 5.35
N ASP A 69 -10.53 -10.06 6.43
CA ASP A 69 -11.09 -11.32 6.91
C ASP A 69 -12.44 -11.02 7.59
N THR A 70 -13.54 -11.42 6.96
CA THR A 70 -14.86 -11.48 7.59
C THR A 70 -15.19 -12.93 7.96
N THR A 71 -14.39 -13.54 8.82
CA THR A 71 -14.78 -14.72 9.60
C THR A 71 -14.99 -14.29 11.04
N ILE A 72 -16.04 -13.48 11.26
CA ILE A 72 -16.73 -13.51 12.55
C ILE A 72 -17.66 -14.72 12.43
N GLU A 73 -17.11 -15.91 12.69
CA GLU A 73 -17.94 -17.09 12.94
C GLU A 73 -18.68 -16.84 14.25
N THR A 74 -19.91 -16.32 14.17
CA THR A 74 -20.85 -16.33 15.28
C THR A 74 -21.20 -17.78 15.62
N THR A 75 -20.48 -18.34 16.59
CA THR A 75 -20.91 -19.51 17.38
C THR A 75 -22.01 -19.15 18.35
#